data_AF-A0AAW8KN57-F1
#
_entry.id   AF-A0AAW8KN57-F1
#
_cell.length_a   1.000
_cell.length_b   1.000
_cell.length_c   1.000
_cell.angle_alpha   90.00
_cell.angle_beta   90.00
_cell.angle_gamma   90.00
#
_symmetry.space_group_name_H-M   'P 1'
#
loop_
_entity.id
_entity.type
_entity.pdbx_description
1 polymer ?
#
loop_
_entity_poly.entity_id
_entity_poly.type
_entity_poly.pdbx_seq_one_letter_code
_entity_poly.pdbx_strand_id
1 'polypeptide(L)' 'PEPEFFIFDSVRWEHRMGKSFFEIDSEEGPWATGLKTEGGNLGYHNRVKGGYFPVSPVDSFADMRSEMCTLLEQQG' A
#
# COMPACT_ATOMS: atom_id res chain seq x y z
N PRO A 1 19.25 -12.86 -1.66
CA PRO A 1 17.96 -12.93 -2.37
C PRO A 1 17.22 -11.62 -2.14
N GLU A 2 16.45 -11.14 -3.12
CA GLU A 2 15.77 -9.83 -3.06
C GLU A 2 14.25 -10.04 -3.17
N PRO A 3 13.56 -10.36 -2.07
CA PRO A 3 12.12 -10.58 -2.09
C PRO A 3 11.38 -9.23 -2.12
N GLU A 4 10.82 -8.88 -3.28
CA GLU A 4 9.86 -7.79 -3.37
C GLU A 4 8.55 -8.15 -2.64
N PHE A 5 7.89 -7.14 -2.07
CA PHE A 5 6.63 -7.31 -1.34
C PHE A 5 5.71 -6.09 -1.50
N PHE A 6 4.43 -6.28 -1.14
CA PHE A 6 3.41 -5.23 -1.13
C PHE A 6 2.90 -5.01 0.29
N ILE A 7 2.58 -3.76 0.60
CA ILE A 7 1.88 -3.35 1.83
C ILE A 7 0.50 -2.86 1.40
N PHE A 8 -0.56 -3.42 1.98
CA PHE A 8 -1.94 -3.07 1.71
C PHE A 8 -2.68 -2.81 3.02
N ASP A 9 -3.71 -1.98 2.97
CA ASP A 9 -4.53 -1.65 4.14
C ASP A 9 -5.63 -2.68 4.38
N SER A 10 -6.19 -3.25 3.31
CA SER A 10 -7.17 -4.32 3.43
C SER A 10 -7.16 -5.30 2.26
N VAL A 11 -7.56 -6.55 2.55
CA VAL A 11 -7.76 -7.60 1.55
C VAL A 11 -9.09 -8.29 1.85
N ARG A 12 -9.99 -8.32 0.87
CA ARG A 12 -11.30 -8.98 0.94
C ARG A 12 -11.43 -9.98 -0.19
N TRP A 13 -11.92 -11.17 0.09
CA TRP A 13 -12.16 -12.17 -0.94
C TRP A 13 -13.32 -13.09 -0.55
N GLU A 14 -13.92 -13.73 -1.55
CA GLU A 14 -14.95 -14.72 -1.35
C GLU A 14 -14.94 -15.74 -2.48
N HIS A 15 -15.19 -17.00 -2.15
CA HIS A 15 -15.36 -18.07 -3.12
C HIS A 15 -16.51 -18.98 -2.67
N ARG A 16 -17.69 -18.79 -3.27
CA ARG A 16 -18.90 -19.59 -3.00
C ARG A 16 -19.63 -19.90 -4.30
N MET A 17 -20.51 -20.90 -4.27
CA MET A 17 -21.38 -21.20 -5.41
C MET A 17 -22.22 -19.95 -5.76
N GLY A 18 -22.03 -19.39 -6.96
CA GLY A 18 -22.72 -18.20 -7.44
C GLY A 18 -22.03 -16.85 -7.15
N LYS A 19 -20.89 -16.81 -6.45
CA LYS A 19 -20.12 -15.56 -6.25
C LYS A 19 -18.64 -15.84 -6.00
N SER A 20 -17.77 -15.16 -6.75
CA SER A 20 -16.33 -15.16 -6.51
C SER A 20 -15.80 -13.75 -6.69
N PHE A 21 -15.02 -13.24 -5.73
CA PHE A 21 -14.32 -11.96 -5.87
C PHE A 21 -13.05 -11.91 -5.03
N PHE A 22 -12.18 -10.98 -5.38
CA PHE A 22 -11.09 -10.50 -4.55
C PHE A 22 -11.01 -8.98 -4.70
N GLU A 23 -10.57 -8.31 -3.66
CA GLU A 23 -10.43 -6.86 -3.61
C GLU A 23 -9.31 -6.53 -2.64
N ILE A 24 -8.42 -5.66 -3.09
CA ILE A 24 -7.35 -5.10 -2.29
C ILE A 24 -7.61 -3.61 -2.16
N ASP A 25 -7.33 -3.05 -0.99
CA ASP A 25 -7.41 -1.61 -0.77
C ASP A 25 -6.08 -1.09 -0.23
N SER A 26 -5.75 0.13 -0.65
CA SER A 26 -4.55 0.84 -0.23
C SER A 26 -4.74 2.33 -0.43
N GLU A 27 -4.44 3.13 0.58
CA GLU A 27 -4.52 4.58 0.51
C GLU A 27 -3.61 5.16 -0.56
N GLU A 28 -2.42 4.60 -0.81
CA GLU A 28 -1.53 5.05 -1.90
C GLU A 28 -1.97 4.60 -3.30
N GLY A 29 -2.96 3.71 -3.37
CA GLY A 29 -3.37 3.06 -4.60
C GLY A 29 -3.86 4.06 -5.65
N PRO A 30 -3.59 3.85 -6.95
CA PRO A 30 -4.12 4.73 -8.01
C PRO A 30 -5.65 4.77 -8.04
N TRP A 31 -6.32 3.73 -7.52
CA TRP A 31 -7.77 3.66 -7.38
C TRP A 31 -8.32 4.45 -6.18
N ALA A 32 -7.47 4.87 -5.23
CA ALA A 32 -7.86 5.57 -4.01
C ALA A 32 -8.12 7.07 -4.19
N THR A 33 -7.86 7.61 -5.39
CA THR A 33 -8.05 9.05 -5.72
C THR A 33 -9.46 9.59 -5.45
N GLY A 34 -10.49 8.74 -5.48
CA GLY A 34 -11.88 9.09 -5.20
C GLY A 34 -12.38 8.68 -3.80
N LEU A 35 -11.54 8.05 -2.98
CA LEU A 35 -11.94 7.60 -1.65
C LEU A 35 -12.14 8.78 -0.71
N LYS A 36 -13.18 8.66 0.14
CA LYS A 36 -13.41 9.56 1.26
C LYS A 36 -12.67 9.03 2.48
N THR A 37 -11.54 9.64 2.78
CA THR A 37 -10.74 9.34 3.97
C THR A 37 -11.12 10.25 5.13
N GLU A 38 -10.95 9.76 6.35
CA GLU A 38 -11.11 10.56 7.56
C GLU A 38 -9.99 11.61 7.60
N GLY A 39 -10.35 12.90 7.57
CA GLY A 39 -9.38 14.00 7.38
C GLY A 39 -9.27 14.52 5.94
N GLY A 40 -9.94 13.88 4.98
CA GLY A 40 -9.97 14.32 3.58
C GLY A 40 -8.86 13.71 2.71
N ASN A 41 -9.10 13.66 1.41
CA ASN A 41 -8.18 13.07 0.46
C ASN A 41 -7.08 14.09 0.08
N LEU A 42 -5.84 13.82 0.50
CA LEU A 42 -4.70 14.72 0.29
C LEU A 42 -4.17 14.70 -1.16
N GLY A 43 -4.61 13.75 -1.99
CA GLY A 43 -4.33 13.70 -3.42
C GLY A 43 -2.95 13.14 -3.81
N TYR A 44 -2.10 12.77 -2.86
CA TYR A 44 -0.75 12.23 -3.10
C TYR A 44 -0.74 10.72 -3.41
N HIS A 45 -1.48 10.32 -4.44
CA HIS A 45 -1.63 8.91 -4.85
C HIS A 45 -0.57 8.50 -5.86
N ASN A 46 -0.07 7.28 -5.74
CA ASN A 46 0.87 6.71 -6.70
C ASN A 46 0.16 6.38 -8.02
N ARG A 47 0.83 6.67 -9.15
CA ARG A 47 0.33 6.28 -10.47
C ARG A 47 0.63 4.80 -10.73
N VAL A 48 -0.10 4.21 -11.67
CA VAL A 48 0.21 2.85 -12.17
C VAL A 48 1.66 2.81 -12.64
N LYS A 49 2.48 1.93 -12.04
CA LYS A 49 3.93 1.82 -12.26
C LYS A 49 4.74 3.09 -11.93
N GLY A 50 4.19 3.99 -11.12
CA GLY A 50 4.81 5.26 -10.74
C GLY A 50 5.51 5.26 -9.37
N GLY A 51 5.42 4.17 -8.61
CA GLY A 51 5.97 4.09 -7.24
C GLY A 51 7.48 3.87 -7.15
N TYR A 52 8.23 3.95 -8.26
CA TYR A 52 9.68 3.78 -8.23
C TYR A 52 10.37 5.05 -7.72
N PHE A 53 10.47 5.14 -6.40
CA PHE A 53 11.16 6.16 -5.59
C PHE A 53 10.66 7.63 -5.74
N PRO A 54 9.35 7.90 -5.60
CA PRO A 54 8.90 9.26 -5.30
C PRO A 54 9.33 9.67 -3.88
N VAL A 55 9.45 10.98 -3.64
CA VAL A 55 9.69 11.51 -2.30
C VAL A 55 8.38 11.74 -1.56
N SER A 56 8.42 11.79 -0.23
CA SER A 56 7.27 12.19 0.59
C SER A 56 6.76 13.58 0.14
N PRO A 57 5.44 13.81 0.14
CA PRO A 57 4.38 13.01 0.79
C PRO A 57 3.76 11.90 -0.08
N VAL A 58 4.26 11.66 -1.30
CA VAL A 58 3.75 10.59 -2.18
C VAL A 58 4.21 9.20 -1.73
N ASP A 59 5.38 9.11 -1.10
CA ASP A 59 5.83 7.94 -0.37
C ASP A 59 5.43 8.07 1.11
N SER A 60 4.39 7.34 1.49
CA SER A 60 3.85 7.28 2.86
C SER A 60 4.53 6.22 3.73
N PHE A 61 5.26 5.28 3.12
CA PHE A 61 5.87 4.15 3.82
C PHE A 61 7.36 4.37 4.15
N ALA A 62 7.92 5.55 3.92
CA ALA A 62 9.33 5.85 4.18
C ALA A 62 9.75 5.47 5.62
N ASP A 63 9.02 5.96 6.62
CA ASP A 63 9.31 5.70 8.03
C ASP A 63 9.16 4.21 8.39
N MET A 64 8.08 3.58 7.90
CA MET A 64 7.82 2.15 8.12
C MET A 64 8.93 1.28 7.53
N ARG A 65 9.40 1.60 6.30
CA ARG A 65 10.50 0.85 5.68
C ARG A 65 11.82 1.05 6.41
N SER A 66 12.08 2.26 6.95
CA SER A 66 13.24 2.47 7.83
C SER A 66 13.16 1.61 9.08
N GLU A 67 11.99 1.51 9.71
CA GLU A 67 11.77 0.66 10.88
C GLU A 67 11.95 -0.83 10.54
N MET A 68 11.45 -1.29 9.39
CA MET A 68 11.68 -2.66 8.92
C MET A 68 13.16 -2.99 8.83
N CYS A 69 13.99 -2.09 8.26
CA CYS A 69 15.44 -2.28 8.19
C CYS A 69 16.06 -2.39 9.59
N THR A 70 15.71 -1.48 10.52
CA THR A 70 16.20 -1.52 11.90
C THR A 70 15.83 -2.82 12.61
N LEU A 71 14.59 -3.30 12.44
CA LEU A 71 14.15 -4.56 13.04
C LEU A 71 14.86 -5.77 12.43
N LEU A 72 15.07 -5.79 11.11
CA LEU A 72 15.81 -6.85 10.44
C LEU A 72 17.26 -6.92 10.90
N GLU A 73 17.93 -5.78 11.08
CA GLU A 73 19.27 -5.69 11.66
C GLU A 73 19.32 -6.21 13.10
N GLN A 74 18.27 -5.98 13.89
CA GLN A 74 18.21 -6.49 15.27
C GLN A 74 18.00 -8.01 15.38
N GLN A 75 17.45 -8.65 14.35
CA GLN A 75 17.27 -10.12 14.32
C GLN A 75 18.53 -10.86 13.83
N GLY A 76 19.63 -10.14 13.50
CA GLY A 76 20.88 -10.70 12.98
C GLY A 76 22.07 -9.75 13.09
#